data_AF-A0A661HHH3-F1
#
_entry.id   AF-A0A661HHH3-F1
#
_cell.length_a   1.000
_cell.length_b   1.000
_cell.length_c   1.000
_cell.angle_alpha   90.00
_cell.angle_beta   90.00
_cell.angle_gamma   90.00
#
_symmetry.space_group_name_H-M   'P 1'
#
loop_
_entity.id
_entity.type
_entity.pdbx_description
1 polymer ?
#
loop_
_entity_poly.entity_id
_entity_poly.type
_entity_poly.pdbx_seq_one_letter_code
_entity_poly.pdbx_strand_id
1 'polypeptide(L)'
;HANNDYVLVWAAKNGCLDIVKYLVENGANIHANSDRALRWAADRGYLDIVKYLVENGADIHADDNAALRWAAENGYLDVVKFLVEEGANIHACSDYALRWAANRGHLNIVKFLVDKGADIHVCNDLALKWATDKGHVDVVEYLKSCSSN
;
A
#
# COMPACT_ATOMS: atom_id res chain seq x y z
N HIS A 1 0.43 13.30 25.38
CA HIS A 1 -0.35 12.66 24.30
C HIS A 1 0.19 13.03 22.92
N ALA A 2 0.13 14.29 22.45
CA ALA A 2 0.59 14.66 21.09
C ALA A 2 2.06 14.29 20.74
N ASN A 3 2.97 14.28 21.73
CA ASN A 3 4.37 13.90 21.47
C ASN A 3 4.52 12.39 21.19
N ASN A 4 3.77 11.53 21.89
CA ASN A 4 3.88 10.08 21.73
C ASN A 4 3.33 9.64 20.36
N ASP A 5 2.28 10.31 19.89
CA ASP A 5 1.68 10.06 18.58
C ASP A 5 2.66 10.40 17.44
N TYR A 6 3.37 11.52 17.57
CA TYR A 6 4.41 11.91 16.61
C TYR A 6 5.61 10.95 16.66
N VAL A 7 6.02 10.53 17.86
CA VAL A 7 7.12 9.57 18.05
C VAL A 7 6.75 8.20 17.47
N LEU A 8 5.50 7.75 17.60
CA LEU A 8 5.01 6.50 16.99
C LEU A 8 5.13 6.55 15.46
N VAL A 9 4.68 7.65 14.84
CA VAL A 9 4.82 7.86 13.39
C VAL A 9 6.29 7.84 12.98
N TRP A 10 7.17 8.50 13.75
CA TRP A 10 8.59 8.55 13.44
C TRP A 10 9.26 7.18 13.59
N ALA A 11 8.91 6.41 14.62
CA ALA A 11 9.40 5.05 14.82
C ALA A 11 8.95 4.12 13.67
N ALA A 12 7.67 4.19 13.28
CA ALA A 12 7.13 3.42 12.16
C ALA A 12 7.83 3.78 10.83
N LYS A 13 8.08 5.07 10.59
CA LYS A 13 8.77 5.57 9.39
C LYS A 13 10.25 5.15 9.30
N ASN A 14 10.91 4.89 10.43
CA ASN A 14 12.32 4.48 10.47
C ASN A 14 12.51 2.96 10.65
N GLY A 15 11.43 2.18 10.75
CA GLY A 15 11.53 0.72 10.85
C GLY A 15 11.86 0.21 12.26
N CYS A 16 11.68 1.03 13.30
CA CYS A 16 12.01 0.66 14.68
C CYS A 16 10.86 -0.09 15.36
N LEU A 17 10.69 -1.38 15.05
CA LEU A 17 9.60 -2.21 15.57
C LEU A 17 9.54 -2.22 17.11
N ASP A 18 10.68 -2.35 17.79
CA ASP A 18 10.71 -2.40 19.26
C ASP A 18 10.18 -1.11 19.90
N ILE A 19 10.47 0.03 19.27
CA ILE A 19 9.98 1.34 19.72
C ILE A 19 8.48 1.46 19.43
N VAL A 20 8.02 0.99 18.26
CA VAL A 20 6.59 0.96 17.92
C VAL A 20 5.82 0.14 18.96
N LYS A 21 6.28 -1.07 19.28
CA LYS A 21 5.67 -1.94 20.29
C LYS A 21 5.62 -1.26 21.65
N TYR A 22 6.75 -0.76 22.12
CA TYR A 22 6.84 -0.06 23.39
C TYR A 22 5.86 1.12 23.48
N LEU A 23 5.75 1.93 22.43
CA LEU A 23 4.85 3.09 22.42
C LEU A 23 3.38 2.69 22.46
N VAL A 24 2.99 1.68 21.66
CA VAL A 24 1.62 1.17 21.64
C VAL A 24 1.24 0.57 22.99
N GLU A 25 2.12 -0.23 23.60
CA GLU A 25 1.93 -0.81 24.94
C GLU A 25 1.83 0.27 26.03
N ASN A 26 2.48 1.43 25.85
CA ASN A 26 2.39 2.59 26.73
C ASN A 26 1.25 3.57 26.36
N GLY A 27 0.30 3.15 25.54
CA GLY A 27 -0.93 3.90 25.24
C GLY A 27 -0.75 5.02 24.20
N ALA A 28 0.22 4.92 23.30
CA ALA A 28 0.26 5.78 22.12
C ALA A 28 -0.98 5.55 21.24
N ASN A 29 -1.53 6.62 20.66
CA ASN A 29 -2.72 6.52 19.83
C ASN A 29 -2.35 6.04 18.41
N ILE A 30 -2.67 4.79 18.10
CA ILE A 30 -2.45 4.19 16.76
C ILE A 30 -3.19 4.99 15.66
N HIS A 31 -4.38 5.51 15.98
CA HIS A 31 -5.24 6.23 15.04
C HIS A 31 -4.84 7.70 14.82
N ALA A 32 -3.73 8.14 15.42
CA ALA A 32 -3.30 9.52 15.31
C ALA A 32 -3.03 9.93 13.85
N ASN A 33 -3.60 11.07 13.45
CA ASN A 33 -3.51 11.62 12.09
C ASN A 33 -3.95 10.64 11.00
N SER A 34 -5.05 9.92 11.24
CA SER A 34 -5.60 8.92 10.29
C SER A 34 -4.57 7.82 10.03
N ASP A 35 -4.22 7.11 11.11
CA ASP A 35 -3.36 5.92 11.11
C ASP A 35 -2.03 6.15 10.38
N ARG A 36 -1.47 7.34 10.58
CA ARG A 36 -0.28 7.80 9.87
C ARG A 36 0.92 6.90 10.09
N ALA A 37 1.02 6.23 11.25
CA ALA A 37 2.06 5.26 11.52
C ALA A 37 1.98 4.05 10.56
N LEU A 38 0.78 3.48 10.36
CA LEU A 38 0.53 2.38 9.42
C LEU A 38 0.92 2.78 8.00
N ARG A 39 0.48 3.98 7.59
CA ARG A 39 0.76 4.51 6.25
C ARG A 39 2.27 4.67 5.98
N TRP A 40 3.03 5.25 6.92
CA TRP A 40 4.48 5.38 6.75
C TRP A 40 5.22 4.04 6.82
N ALA A 41 4.76 3.10 7.63
CA ALA A 41 5.32 1.74 7.64
C ALA A 41 5.12 1.06 6.27
N ALA A 42 3.93 1.23 5.67
CA ALA A 42 3.60 0.71 4.35
C ALA A 42 4.40 1.39 3.21
N ASP A 43 4.56 2.73 3.27
CA ASP A 43 5.41 3.51 2.34
C ASP A 43 6.89 3.11 2.38
N ARG A 44 7.34 2.46 3.46
CA ARG A 44 8.72 2.01 3.63
C ARG A 44 8.88 0.49 3.52
N GLY A 45 7.80 -0.25 3.34
CA GLY A 45 7.84 -1.70 3.18
C GLY A 45 8.09 -2.47 4.48
N TYR A 46 7.91 -1.86 5.66
CA TYR A 46 8.15 -2.52 6.94
C TYR A 46 6.98 -3.42 7.33
N LEU A 47 6.93 -4.61 6.71
CA LEU A 47 5.86 -5.58 6.90
C LEU A 47 5.59 -5.92 8.38
N ASP A 48 6.63 -6.12 9.17
CA ASP A 48 6.48 -6.49 10.58
C ASP A 48 5.78 -5.39 11.40
N ILE A 49 6.03 -4.12 11.06
CA ILE A 49 5.38 -2.97 11.69
C ILE A 49 3.94 -2.85 11.18
N VAL A 50 3.71 -3.04 9.88
CA VAL A 50 2.37 -3.03 9.29
C VAL A 50 1.49 -4.10 9.96
N LYS A 51 1.97 -5.33 10.06
CA LYS A 51 1.28 -6.44 10.73
C LYS A 51 0.94 -6.09 12.17
N TYR A 52 1.95 -5.66 12.95
CA TYR A 52 1.74 -5.32 14.35
C TYR A 52 0.70 -4.19 14.52
N LEU A 53 0.76 -3.13 13.72
CA LEU A 53 -0.19 -2.03 13.80
C LEU A 53 -1.62 -2.48 13.45
N VAL A 54 -1.79 -3.28 12.40
CA VAL A 54 -3.10 -3.84 12.00
C VAL A 54 -3.66 -4.78 13.07
N GLU A 55 -2.84 -5.67 13.62
CA GLU A 55 -3.21 -6.58 14.72
C GLU A 55 -3.62 -5.83 15.99
N ASN A 56 -3.09 -4.62 16.21
CA ASN A 56 -3.47 -3.73 17.31
C ASN A 56 -4.59 -2.74 16.93
N GLY A 57 -5.27 -2.98 15.81
CA GLY A 57 -6.50 -2.30 15.43
C GLY A 57 -6.33 -1.08 14.53
N ALA A 58 -5.16 -0.85 13.92
CA ALA A 58 -5.00 0.24 12.95
C ALA A 58 -6.02 0.14 11.80
N ASP A 59 -6.58 1.29 11.40
CA ASP A 59 -7.54 1.37 10.30
C ASP A 59 -6.84 1.29 8.94
N ILE A 60 -7.01 0.15 8.27
CA ILE A 60 -6.47 -0.13 6.93
C ILE A 60 -7.09 0.81 5.87
N HIS A 61 -8.32 1.28 6.10
CA HIS A 61 -9.04 2.13 5.15
C HIS A 61 -8.73 3.62 5.30
N ALA A 62 -7.93 4.01 6.31
CA ALA A 62 -7.58 5.39 6.57
C ALA A 62 -6.98 6.12 5.35
N ASP A 63 -7.42 7.35 5.14
CA ASP A 63 -7.03 8.23 4.02
C ASP A 63 -7.14 7.53 2.65
N ASP A 64 -8.32 6.95 2.38
CA ASP A 64 -8.64 6.22 1.16
C ASP A 64 -7.64 5.08 0.88
N ASN A 65 -7.46 4.21 1.88
CA ASN A 65 -6.54 3.06 1.81
C ASN A 65 -5.10 3.50 1.44
N ALA A 66 -4.64 4.62 2.02
CA ALA A 66 -3.31 5.19 1.71
C ALA A 66 -2.17 4.19 1.92
N ALA A 67 -2.28 3.30 2.91
CA ALA A 67 -1.28 2.27 3.16
C ALA A 67 -1.10 1.34 1.94
N LEU A 68 -2.20 0.85 1.35
CA LEU A 68 -2.16 0.02 0.15
C LEU A 68 -1.62 0.81 -1.05
N ARG A 69 -2.11 2.04 -1.24
CA ARG A 69 -1.68 2.91 -2.35
C ARG A 69 -0.17 3.16 -2.33
N TRP A 70 0.39 3.49 -1.17
CA TRP A 70 1.81 3.80 -1.01
C TRP A 70 2.68 2.54 -1.08
N ALA A 71 2.24 1.41 -0.52
CA ALA A 71 2.97 0.15 -0.66
C ALA A 71 3.05 -0.31 -2.12
N ALA A 72 1.95 -0.17 -2.87
CA ALA A 72 1.88 -0.52 -4.29
C ALA A 72 2.74 0.42 -5.16
N GLU A 73 2.72 1.72 -4.89
CA GLU A 73 3.54 2.70 -5.59
C GLU A 73 5.05 2.47 -5.36
N ASN A 74 5.46 2.07 -4.16
CA ASN A 74 6.88 1.87 -3.84
C ASN A 74 7.38 0.43 -4.10
N GLY A 75 6.52 -0.49 -4.52
CA GLY A 75 6.95 -1.83 -4.94
C GLY A 75 7.01 -2.89 -3.83
N TYR A 76 6.39 -2.66 -2.68
CA TYR A 76 6.41 -3.59 -1.55
C TYR A 76 5.32 -4.65 -1.64
N LEU A 77 5.57 -5.69 -2.46
CA LEU A 77 4.61 -6.76 -2.72
C LEU A 77 4.10 -7.45 -1.44
N ASP A 78 4.97 -7.76 -0.49
CA ASP A 78 4.57 -8.49 0.72
C ASP A 78 3.62 -7.67 1.59
N VAL A 79 3.82 -6.35 1.64
CA VAL A 79 2.91 -5.42 2.31
C VAL A 79 1.58 -5.32 1.57
N VAL A 80 1.62 -5.21 0.23
CA VAL A 80 0.39 -5.19 -0.59
C VAL A 80 -0.43 -6.45 -0.39
N LYS A 81 0.20 -7.62 -0.43
CA LYS A 81 -0.48 -8.91 -0.21
C LYS A 81 -1.18 -8.94 1.14
N PHE A 82 -0.43 -8.63 2.20
CA PHE A 82 -0.97 -8.61 3.55
C PHE A 82 -2.17 -7.65 3.66
N LEU A 83 -2.03 -6.40 3.20
CA LEU A 83 -3.12 -5.41 3.30
C LEU A 83 -4.37 -5.84 2.53
N VAL A 84 -4.22 -6.45 1.34
CA VAL A 84 -5.36 -6.95 0.55
C VAL A 84 -6.00 -8.17 1.21
N GLU A 85 -5.22 -9.06 1.82
CA GLU A 85 -5.72 -10.20 2.58
C GLU A 85 -6.50 -9.78 3.83
N GLU A 86 -6.08 -8.69 4.48
CA GLU A 86 -6.79 -8.05 5.60
C GLU A 86 -7.98 -7.17 5.15
N GLY A 87 -8.29 -7.15 3.85
CA GLY A 87 -9.50 -6.53 3.32
C GLY A 87 -9.35 -5.10 2.80
N ALA A 88 -8.14 -4.60 2.57
CA ALA A 88 -7.94 -3.28 1.94
C ALA A 88 -8.69 -3.16 0.60
N ASN A 89 -9.30 -2.01 0.36
CA ASN A 89 -10.06 -1.76 -0.86
C ASN A 89 -9.12 -1.49 -2.05
N ILE A 90 -8.99 -2.47 -2.94
CA ILE A 90 -8.16 -2.39 -4.16
C ILE A 90 -8.64 -1.32 -5.15
N HIS A 91 -9.93 -0.96 -5.12
CA HIS A 91 -10.55 0.01 -6.03
C HIS A 91 -10.49 1.46 -5.51
N ALA A 92 -9.84 1.69 -4.37
CA ALA A 92 -9.69 3.01 -3.78
C ALA A 92 -9.00 4.00 -4.74
N CYS A 93 -9.53 5.23 -4.79
CA CYS A 93 -9.08 6.30 -5.68
C CYS A 93 -8.97 5.89 -7.16
N SER A 94 -9.95 5.11 -7.64
CA SER A 94 -9.98 4.58 -9.02
C SER A 94 -8.76 3.71 -9.30
N ASP A 95 -8.64 2.61 -8.56
CA ASP A 95 -7.60 1.59 -8.70
C ASP A 95 -6.18 2.20 -8.68
N TYR A 96 -5.97 3.19 -7.79
CA TYR A 96 -4.71 3.92 -7.68
C TYR A 96 -3.52 2.97 -7.52
N ALA A 97 -3.67 1.95 -6.66
CA ALA A 97 -2.63 0.97 -6.38
C ALA A 97 -2.14 0.28 -7.67
N LEU A 98 -3.08 -0.15 -8.53
CA LEU A 98 -2.77 -0.77 -9.82
C LEU A 98 -2.08 0.21 -10.76
N ARG A 99 -2.65 1.42 -10.93
CA ARG A 99 -2.12 2.43 -11.84
C ARG A 99 -0.70 2.86 -11.50
N TRP A 100 -0.41 3.07 -10.22
CA TRP A 100 0.91 3.50 -9.78
C TRP A 100 1.92 2.34 -9.75
N ALA A 101 1.51 1.13 -9.40
CA ALA A 101 2.35 -0.05 -9.59
C ALA A 101 2.73 -0.23 -11.07
N ALA A 102 1.79 -0.01 -12.00
CA ALA A 102 2.06 -0.05 -13.43
C ALA A 102 2.97 1.11 -13.90
N ASN A 103 2.75 2.32 -13.41
CA ASN A 103 3.61 3.50 -13.68
C ASN A 103 5.07 3.30 -13.22
N ARG A 104 5.27 2.53 -12.15
CA ARG A 104 6.59 2.27 -11.55
C ARG A 104 7.22 0.96 -12.03
N GLY A 105 6.51 0.18 -12.84
CA GLY A 105 7.00 -1.07 -13.42
C GLY A 105 6.96 -2.26 -12.45
N HIS A 106 6.17 -2.20 -11.39
CA HIS A 106 6.08 -3.26 -10.38
C HIS A 106 5.18 -4.41 -10.85
N LEU A 107 5.67 -5.18 -11.83
CA LEU A 107 4.93 -6.27 -12.48
C LEU A 107 4.28 -7.25 -11.51
N ASN A 108 5.01 -7.66 -10.47
CA ASN A 108 4.49 -8.65 -9.51
C ASN A 108 3.28 -8.12 -8.72
N ILE A 109 3.25 -6.80 -8.45
CA ILE A 109 2.11 -6.15 -7.79
C ILE A 109 0.96 -6.01 -8.77
N VAL A 110 1.21 -5.59 -10.01
CA VAL A 110 0.19 -5.52 -11.06
C VAL A 110 -0.49 -6.88 -11.24
N LYS A 111 0.29 -7.96 -11.39
CA LYS A 111 -0.22 -9.33 -11.50
C LYS A 111 -1.11 -9.70 -10.32
N PHE A 112 -0.64 -9.43 -9.10
CA PHE A 112 -1.39 -9.74 -7.89
C PHE A 112 -2.71 -8.95 -7.79
N LEU A 113 -2.68 -7.65 -8.07
CA LEU A 113 -3.88 -6.81 -8.00
C LEU A 113 -4.92 -7.21 -9.07
N VAL A 114 -4.48 -7.53 -10.29
CA VAL A 114 -5.37 -8.02 -11.36
C VAL A 114 -5.97 -9.38 -10.99
N ASP A 115 -5.19 -10.30 -10.41
CA ASP A 115 -5.69 -11.58 -9.90
C ASP A 115 -6.74 -11.41 -8.78
N LYS A 116 -6.61 -10.35 -7.98
CA LYS A 116 -7.59 -9.96 -6.95
C LYS A 116 -8.79 -9.18 -7.50
N GLY A 117 -8.86 -8.95 -8.81
CA GLY A 117 -9.99 -8.32 -9.47
C GLY A 117 -9.88 -6.82 -9.69
N ALA A 118 -8.68 -6.22 -9.60
CA ALA A 118 -8.49 -4.81 -9.93
C ALA A 118 -8.85 -4.54 -11.41
N ASP A 119 -9.51 -3.41 -11.66
CA ASP A 119 -9.98 -3.05 -13.00
C ASP A 119 -8.86 -2.36 -13.79
N ILE A 120 -8.41 -3.03 -14.86
CA ILE A 120 -7.33 -2.56 -15.74
C ILE A 120 -7.76 -1.43 -16.68
N HIS A 121 -9.06 -1.23 -16.89
CA HIS A 121 -9.62 -0.27 -17.84
C HIS A 121 -9.94 1.10 -17.21
N VAL A 122 -9.72 1.23 -15.89
CA VAL A 122 -9.97 2.45 -15.14
C VAL A 122 -9.23 3.65 -15.73
N CYS A 123 -9.93 4.79 -15.78
CA CYS A 123 -9.44 6.06 -16.32
C CYS A 123 -8.95 5.96 -17.77
N ASN A 124 -9.64 5.21 -18.63
CA ASN A 124 -9.29 4.99 -20.04
C ASN A 124 -7.92 4.31 -20.19
N ASP A 125 -7.75 3.14 -19.56
CA ASP A 125 -6.53 2.32 -19.61
C ASP A 125 -5.28 3.07 -19.14
N LEU A 126 -5.43 3.92 -18.10
CA LEU A 126 -4.35 4.79 -17.68
C LEU A 126 -3.13 4.01 -17.18
N ALA A 127 -3.37 2.86 -16.53
CA ALA A 127 -2.30 1.94 -16.12
C ALA A 127 -1.45 1.48 -17.31
N LEU A 128 -2.10 1.08 -18.41
CA LEU A 128 -1.43 0.66 -19.65
C LEU A 128 -0.67 1.82 -20.32
N LYS A 129 -1.30 3.00 -20.39
CA LYS A 129 -0.69 4.21 -20.96
C LYS A 129 0.57 4.60 -20.19
N TRP A 130 0.48 4.68 -18.87
CA TRP A 130 1.62 5.01 -18.01
C TRP A 130 2.73 3.98 -18.07
N ALA A 131 2.41 2.68 -18.06
CA ALA A 131 3.42 1.64 -18.23
C ALA A 131 4.13 1.75 -19.60
N THR A 132 3.38 2.09 -20.65
CA THR A 132 3.93 2.31 -22.00
C THR A 132 4.83 3.54 -22.05
N ASP A 133 4.38 4.68 -21.51
CA ASP A 133 5.13 5.95 -21.50
C ASP A 133 6.45 5.83 -20.70
N LYS A 134 6.47 4.96 -19.69
CA LYS A 134 7.67 4.69 -18.88
C LYS A 134 8.55 3.57 -19.42
N GLY A 135 8.11 2.89 -20.49
CA GLY A 135 8.87 1.81 -21.11
C GLY A 135 8.88 0.50 -20.31
N HIS A 136 7.90 0.27 -19.44
CA HIS A 136 7.77 -0.95 -18.66
C HIS A 136 7.17 -2.08 -19.50
N VAL A 137 7.98 -2.63 -20.42
CA VAL A 137 7.56 -3.63 -21.41
C VAL A 137 6.84 -4.82 -20.77
N ASP A 138 7.40 -5.39 -19.70
CA ASP A 138 6.81 -6.58 -19.05
C ASP A 138 5.38 -6.31 -18.50
N VAL A 139 5.14 -5.10 -17.97
CA VAL A 139 3.81 -4.69 -17.47
C VAL A 139 2.85 -4.47 -18.64
N VAL A 140 3.32 -3.87 -19.72
CA VAL A 140 2.52 -3.63 -20.94
C VAL A 140 2.08 -4.94 -21.57
N GLU A 141 3.01 -5.90 -21.73
CA GLU A 141 2.71 -7.22 -22.26
C GLU A 141 1.68 -7.95 -21.39
N TYR A 142 1.84 -7.90 -20.07
CA TYR A 142 0.90 -8.50 -19.14
C TYR A 142 -0.49 -7.87 -19.25
N LEU A 143 -0.62 -6.54 -19.16
CA LEU A 143 -1.91 -5.85 -19.23
C LEU A 143 -2.63 -6.07 -20.57
N LYS A 144 -1.88 -6.12 -21.69
CA LYS A 144 -2.44 -6.47 -23.00
C LYS A 144 -2.95 -7.90 -23.06
N SER A 145 -2.23 -8.83 -22.43
CA SER A 145 -2.65 -10.24 -22.34
C SER A 145 -3.96 -10.39 -21.55
N CYS A 146 -4.16 -9.58 -20.52
CA CYS A 146 -5.40 -9.55 -19.74
C CYS A 146 -6.57 -8.92 -20.52
N SER A 147 -6.32 -7.88 -21.33
CA SER A 147 -7.37 -7.20 -22.12
C SER A 147 -7.87 -8.03 -23.32
N SER A 148 -7.18 -9.11 -23.67
CA SER A 148 -7.47 -9.94 -24.85
C SER A 148 -8.34 -11.17 -24.52
N ASN A 149 -8.69 -11.37 -23.24
CA ASN A 149 -9.52 -12.48 -22.74
C ASN A 149 -10.88 -11.96 -22.26
#